data_AF-A0A9D6E7N1-F1
#
_entry.id   AF-A0A9D6E7N1-F1
#
_cell.length_a   1.000
_cell.length_b   1.000
_cell.length_c   1.000
_cell.angle_alpha   90.00
_cell.angle_beta   90.00
_cell.angle_gamma   90.00
#
_symmetry.space_group_name_H-M   'P 1'
#
loop_
_entity.id
_entity.type
_entity.pdbx_description
1 polymer ?
#
loop_
_entity_poly.entity_id
_entity_poly.type
_entity_poly.pdbx_seq_one_letter_code
_entity_poly.pdbx_strand_id
1 'polypeptide(L)'
;MSTIGRALSVVLWLAVVGVPFPVSPFPTADAQTGLVVEGLERPVEILKDRWGISHIYAETEYDLFFAQGYTAARDRLFQLELWRRQATGTVAEVLGPRELKRDIGTRLFQFRKDLAQELAHYHPHGAAIVNAFVAGINAYIDEANRAPERLPLEFRLLGIRPQHWTPEVVISRHQGLLGNIGEELGTARAVAVLGPEKVKWLEGFGPGDPDLNFDSAIDQQLLSANILELYDAFRTGLRFRPEDVAAPFRAAGAGGGAEVPTYSPAAPAVAAIPAVGEWLGEEGLARRGAEDMGSNNWVVSGQRSESRYPMMANDPHRALSAPSLRYWVHLVGPGWNVIGGGEPALPGVSIGHNGYGAWGLTVFETDGEDLYVYDTNPENPNQYRYQGAWETMTVLRERISVRGEGEHTAELKYTRHGPVVFEDQEHRKAYAVRAAWMEVGGAPYLASLRMDQAKTWEEFRVAASYSNIPGENMVWADRDGTIGWQAVGIAPIRR
;
A
#
# COMPACT_ATOMS: atom_id res chain seq x y z
N MET A 1 41.61 31.31 44.59
CA MET A 1 40.73 31.19 43.41
C MET A 1 40.38 29.72 43.23
N SER A 2 39.09 29.43 43.47
CA SER A 2 38.31 28.19 43.29
C SER A 2 39.03 26.84 43.13
N THR A 3 39.15 26.12 44.24
CA THR A 3 39.14 24.65 44.29
C THR A 3 37.69 24.18 44.22
N ILE A 4 37.33 23.50 43.14
CA ILE A 4 36.01 22.94 42.88
C ILE A 4 35.81 21.69 43.75
N GLY A 5 34.73 21.71 44.55
CA GLY A 5 34.28 20.60 45.38
C GLY A 5 33.73 19.44 44.54
N ARG A 6 34.06 18.23 44.96
CA ARG A 6 33.48 16.97 44.50
C ARG A 6 31.98 16.94 44.85
N ALA A 7 31.12 16.86 43.83
CA ALA A 7 29.78 16.32 43.96
C ALA A 7 29.77 14.94 43.31
N LEU A 8 29.52 13.90 44.12
CA LEU A 8 29.24 12.55 43.66
C LEU A 8 27.91 12.56 42.89
N SER A 9 27.94 12.17 41.62
CA SER A 9 26.74 11.71 40.90
C SER A 9 26.87 10.20 40.73
N VAL A 10 26.09 9.48 41.53
CA VAL A 10 25.91 8.03 41.45
C VAL A 10 25.23 7.71 40.11
N VAL A 11 25.98 7.13 39.16
CA VAL A 11 25.40 6.51 37.97
C VAL A 11 24.81 5.18 38.41
N LEU A 12 23.49 5.13 38.57
CA LEU A 12 22.74 3.92 38.83
C LEU A 12 22.75 3.08 37.54
N TRP A 13 23.62 2.08 37.48
CA TRP A 13 23.53 1.02 36.47
C TRP A 13 22.23 0.25 36.70
N LEU A 14 21.20 0.53 35.91
CA LEU A 14 20.08 -0.39 35.75
C LEU A 14 20.62 -1.63 35.02
N ALA A 15 20.97 -2.64 35.81
CA ALA A 15 21.12 -4.00 35.33
C ALA A 15 19.74 -4.44 34.80
N VAL A 16 19.50 -4.24 33.50
CA VAL A 16 18.50 -5.01 32.79
C VAL A 16 18.97 -6.46 32.93
N VAL A 17 18.30 -7.22 33.79
CA VAL A 17 18.39 -8.67 33.80
C VAL A 17 17.96 -9.10 32.41
N GLY A 18 18.94 -9.32 31.54
CA GLY A 18 18.71 -9.90 30.23
C GLY A 18 18.09 -11.25 30.46
N VAL A 19 16.77 -11.35 30.28
CA VAL A 19 16.17 -12.63 29.94
C VAL A 19 16.84 -13.02 28.63
N PRO A 20 17.69 -14.07 28.59
CA PRO A 20 18.24 -14.51 27.33
C PRO A 20 17.03 -14.98 26.53
N PHE A 21 16.57 -14.15 25.58
CA PHE A 21 15.81 -14.71 24.48
C PHE A 21 16.72 -15.76 23.87
N PRO A 22 16.30 -17.03 23.77
CA PRO A 22 17.07 -17.98 23.00
C PRO A 22 17.10 -17.41 21.58
N VAL A 23 18.23 -16.78 21.24
CA VAL A 23 18.58 -16.54 19.85
C VAL A 23 18.71 -17.95 19.31
N SER A 24 17.64 -18.42 18.67
CA SER A 24 17.72 -19.67 17.93
C SER A 24 18.93 -19.50 17.01
N PRO A 25 19.92 -20.42 17.05
CA PRO A 25 21.03 -20.33 16.12
C PRO A 25 20.44 -20.20 14.72
N PHE A 26 20.95 -19.25 13.93
CA PHE A 26 20.58 -19.17 12.51
C PHE A 26 20.66 -20.59 11.94
N PRO A 27 19.61 -21.10 11.27
CA PRO A 27 19.63 -22.45 10.75
C PRO A 27 20.90 -22.64 9.94
N THR A 28 21.70 -23.63 10.32
CA THR A 28 22.90 -24.01 9.57
C THR A 28 22.50 -24.38 8.15
N ALA A 29 23.26 -23.91 7.16
CA ALA A 29 22.97 -23.98 5.73
C ALA A 29 22.75 -25.40 5.14
N ASP A 30 22.89 -26.46 5.93
CA ASP A 30 22.86 -27.87 5.48
C ASP A 30 21.60 -28.65 5.91
N ALA A 31 20.60 -28.02 6.55
CA ALA A 31 19.36 -28.72 6.88
C ALA A 31 18.46 -28.84 5.65
N GLN A 32 18.64 -29.90 4.85
CA GLN A 32 17.65 -30.31 3.85
C GLN A 32 16.39 -30.80 4.57
N THR A 33 15.34 -29.98 4.57
CA THR A 33 14.02 -30.36 5.10
C THR A 33 13.09 -30.65 3.92
N GLY A 34 12.69 -31.92 3.76
CA GLY A 34 11.58 -32.29 2.88
C GLY A 34 10.25 -31.97 3.55
N LEU A 35 9.40 -31.20 2.87
CA LEU A 35 8.04 -30.87 3.30
C LEU A 35 7.07 -31.41 2.24
N VAL A 36 5.99 -32.06 2.69
CA VAL A 36 4.88 -32.43 1.81
C VAL A 36 3.82 -31.35 1.96
N VAL A 37 3.61 -30.57 0.90
CA VAL A 37 2.62 -29.50 0.86
C VAL A 37 1.49 -29.91 -0.08
N GLU A 38 0.27 -29.91 0.43
CA GLU A 38 -0.93 -30.18 -0.37
C GLU A 38 -1.13 -29.07 -1.40
N GLY A 39 -1.42 -29.45 -2.65
CA GLY A 39 -1.65 -28.52 -3.76
C GLY A 39 -0.52 -28.48 -4.79
N LEU A 40 0.72 -28.85 -4.45
CA LEU A 40 1.81 -28.96 -5.43
C LEU A 40 1.56 -30.11 -6.42
N GLU A 41 1.78 -29.84 -7.71
CA GLU A 41 1.69 -30.83 -8.79
C GLU A 41 3.03 -31.56 -9.01
N ARG A 42 4.15 -30.83 -8.87
CA ARG A 42 5.52 -31.33 -9.00
C ARG A 42 6.39 -30.89 -7.82
N PRO A 43 7.53 -31.57 -7.58
CA PRO A 43 8.50 -31.11 -6.59
C PRO A 43 9.01 -29.70 -6.90
N VAL A 44 9.15 -28.89 -5.86
CA VAL A 44 9.77 -27.56 -5.89
C VAL A 44 10.99 -27.57 -4.98
N GLU A 45 12.10 -27.00 -5.45
CA GLU A 45 13.28 -26.75 -4.63
C GLU A 45 13.32 -25.27 -4.23
N ILE A 46 13.53 -25.00 -2.94
CA ILE A 46 13.71 -23.64 -2.42
C ILE A 46 15.06 -23.56 -1.73
N LEU A 47 15.98 -22.79 -2.31
CA LEU A 47 17.27 -22.48 -1.70
C LEU A 47 17.16 -21.11 -1.01
N LYS A 48 17.32 -21.06 0.31
CA LYS A 48 17.43 -19.79 1.03
C LYS A 48 18.89 -19.38 1.12
N ASP A 49 19.21 -18.21 0.59
CA ASP A 49 20.57 -17.68 0.65
C ASP A 49 20.92 -17.11 2.04
N ARG A 50 22.15 -16.60 2.19
CA ARG A 50 22.64 -16.01 3.45
C ARG A 50 21.85 -14.77 3.93
N TRP A 51 21.08 -14.15 3.04
CA TRP A 51 20.24 -12.98 3.33
C TRP A 51 18.78 -13.37 3.56
N GLY A 52 18.46 -14.67 3.44
CA GLY A 52 17.11 -15.19 3.55
C GLY A 52 16.27 -15.07 2.27
N ILE A 53 16.88 -14.71 1.14
CA ILE A 53 16.21 -14.64 -0.16
C ILE A 53 15.93 -16.07 -0.63
N SER A 54 14.69 -16.31 -1.04
CA SER A 54 14.27 -17.62 -1.55
C SER A 54 14.52 -17.68 -3.05
N HIS A 55 15.35 -18.63 -3.48
CA HIS A 55 15.52 -19.02 -4.87
C HIS A 55 14.67 -20.27 -5.12
N ILE A 56 13.57 -20.08 -5.85
CA ILE A 56 12.51 -21.07 -6.07
C ILE A 56 12.69 -21.67 -7.47
N TYR A 57 12.86 -23.00 -7.51
CA TYR A 57 13.00 -23.78 -8.73
C TYR A 57 11.81 -24.71 -8.87
N ALA A 58 11.06 -24.60 -9.96
CA ALA A 58 9.86 -25.39 -10.22
C ALA A 58 9.79 -25.89 -11.67
N GLU A 59 9.18 -27.05 -11.88
CA GLU A 59 8.99 -27.65 -13.21
C GLU A 59 7.76 -27.09 -13.95
N THR A 60 6.83 -26.45 -13.24
CA THR A 60 5.60 -25.89 -13.81
C THR A 60 5.42 -24.42 -13.39
N GLU A 61 4.71 -23.63 -14.20
CA GLU A 61 4.36 -22.24 -13.85
C GLU A 61 3.45 -22.20 -12.61
N TYR A 62 2.53 -23.16 -12.48
CA TYR A 62 1.65 -23.25 -11.31
C TYR A 62 2.46 -23.44 -10.03
N ASP A 63 3.35 -24.45 -9.99
CA ASP A 63 4.13 -24.76 -8.80
C ASP A 63 5.11 -23.63 -8.43
N LEU A 64 5.60 -22.88 -9.43
CA LEU A 64 6.46 -21.72 -9.23
C LEU A 64 5.75 -20.62 -8.41
N PHE A 65 4.56 -20.21 -8.85
CA PHE A 65 3.80 -19.16 -8.19
C PHE A 65 3.12 -19.64 -6.91
N PHE A 66 2.70 -20.91 -6.85
CA PHE A 66 2.28 -21.56 -5.62
C PHE A 66 3.38 -21.48 -4.55
N ALA A 67 4.61 -21.89 -4.90
CA ALA A 67 5.72 -21.84 -3.96
C ALA A 67 6.12 -20.41 -3.57
N GLN A 68 6.00 -19.45 -4.49
CA GLN A 68 6.18 -18.02 -4.17
C GLN A 68 5.18 -17.57 -3.10
N GLY A 69 3.89 -17.86 -3.28
CA GLY A 69 2.84 -17.51 -2.32
C GLY A 69 3.01 -18.20 -0.98
N TYR A 70 3.33 -19.50 -0.99
CA TYR A 70 3.61 -20.27 0.23
C TYR A 70 4.80 -19.68 1.01
N THR A 71 5.89 -19.34 0.32
CA THR A 71 7.09 -18.77 0.96
C THR A 71 6.82 -17.37 1.50
N ALA A 72 6.12 -16.53 0.74
CA ALA A 72 5.71 -15.20 1.20
C ALA A 72 4.85 -15.29 2.47
N ALA A 73 3.85 -16.19 2.50
CA ALA A 73 3.02 -16.42 3.67
C ALA A 73 3.82 -16.98 4.85
N ARG A 74 4.77 -17.89 4.59
CA ARG A 74 5.68 -18.41 5.61
C ARG A 74 6.48 -17.33 6.30
N ASP A 75 7.01 -16.40 5.52
CA ASP A 75 7.90 -15.37 6.03
C ASP A 75 7.14 -14.14 6.57
N ARG A 76 5.94 -13.84 6.04
CA ARG A 76 5.21 -12.57 6.26
C ARG A 76 3.77 -12.74 6.74
N LEU A 77 3.41 -13.89 7.34
CA LEU A 77 2.03 -14.26 7.69
C LEU A 77 1.21 -13.14 8.36
N PHE A 78 1.78 -12.46 9.37
CA PHE A 78 1.08 -11.39 10.08
C PHE A 78 0.84 -10.14 9.21
N GLN A 79 1.85 -9.75 8.41
CA GLN A 79 1.71 -8.65 7.45
C GLN A 79 0.61 -8.97 6.43
N LEU A 80 0.57 -10.21 5.91
CA LEU A 80 -0.47 -10.63 4.98
C LEU A 80 -1.86 -10.62 5.62
N GLU A 81 -2.03 -11.06 6.87
CA GLU A 81 -3.34 -10.98 7.53
C GLU A 81 -3.81 -9.53 7.70
N LEU A 82 -2.92 -8.59 8.06
CA LEU A 82 -3.30 -7.17 8.16
C LEU A 82 -3.67 -6.59 6.80
N TRP A 83 -2.88 -6.87 5.77
CA TRP A 83 -3.16 -6.39 4.41
C TRP A 83 -4.45 -6.97 3.85
N ARG A 84 -4.74 -8.25 4.12
CA ARG A 84 -6.03 -8.87 3.80
C ARG A 84 -7.16 -8.08 4.45
N ARG A 85 -7.07 -7.75 5.73
CA ARG A 85 -8.10 -6.95 6.44
C ARG A 85 -8.24 -5.54 5.88
N GLN A 86 -7.14 -4.88 5.52
CA GLN A 86 -7.17 -3.56 4.88
C GLN A 86 -7.78 -3.60 3.47
N ALA A 87 -7.60 -4.71 2.76
CA ALA A 87 -8.17 -4.95 1.43
C ALA A 87 -9.65 -5.33 1.46
N THR A 88 -10.10 -6.07 2.49
CA THR A 88 -11.49 -6.54 2.62
C THR A 88 -12.36 -5.66 3.52
N GLY A 89 -11.76 -4.67 4.18
CA GLY A 89 -12.43 -3.80 5.14
C GLY A 89 -12.82 -4.55 6.41
N THR A 90 -11.96 -5.39 6.97
CA THR A 90 -12.31 -6.18 8.17
C THR A 90 -11.37 -5.86 9.32
N VAL A 91 -10.96 -4.60 9.45
CA VAL A 91 -10.06 -4.13 10.52
C VAL A 91 -10.84 -3.87 11.80
N ALA A 92 -12.08 -3.37 11.73
CA ALA A 92 -12.95 -3.10 12.87
C ALA A 92 -13.32 -4.37 13.64
N GLU A 93 -13.25 -5.54 13.00
CA GLU A 93 -13.35 -6.86 13.67
C GLU A 93 -12.29 -7.07 14.75
N VAL A 94 -11.13 -6.43 14.62
CA VAL A 94 -9.98 -6.61 15.52
C VAL A 94 -9.74 -5.37 16.38
N LEU A 95 -9.88 -4.19 15.78
CA LEU A 95 -9.54 -2.90 16.38
C LEU A 95 -10.78 -2.09 16.80
N GLY A 96 -11.98 -2.62 16.56
CA GLY A 96 -13.22 -2.06 17.07
C GLY A 96 -13.69 -0.79 16.36
N PRO A 97 -14.55 0.01 17.02
CA PRO A 97 -15.33 1.07 16.38
C PRO A 97 -14.49 2.17 15.72
N ARG A 98 -13.27 2.40 16.22
CA ARG A 98 -12.37 3.42 15.67
C ARG A 98 -11.94 3.13 14.22
N GLU A 99 -11.99 1.88 13.78
CA GLU A 99 -11.65 1.48 12.40
C GLU A 99 -12.90 1.27 11.54
N LEU A 100 -14.11 1.52 12.05
CA LEU A 100 -15.34 1.34 11.28
C LEU A 100 -15.36 2.23 10.03
N LYS A 101 -14.92 3.49 10.14
CA LYS A 101 -14.85 4.41 8.99
C LYS A 101 -13.86 3.93 7.92
N ARG A 102 -12.72 3.36 8.34
CA ARG A 102 -11.78 2.69 7.42
C ARG A 102 -12.45 1.55 6.69
N ASP A 103 -13.16 0.68 7.42
CA ASP A 103 -13.81 -0.49 6.86
C ASP A 103 -14.95 -0.12 5.89
N ILE A 104 -15.67 0.97 6.17
CA ILE A 104 -16.65 1.56 5.25
C ILE A 104 -15.93 2.11 4.01
N GLY A 105 -14.86 2.90 4.18
CA GLY A 105 -14.06 3.46 3.10
C GLY A 105 -13.46 2.39 2.19
N THR A 106 -12.82 1.36 2.75
CA THR A 106 -12.29 0.22 1.98
C THR A 106 -13.38 -0.42 1.13
N ARG A 107 -14.56 -0.70 1.70
CA ARG A 107 -15.66 -1.29 0.94
C ARG A 107 -16.21 -0.33 -0.11
N LEU A 108 -16.31 0.96 0.20
CA LEU A 108 -16.79 1.98 -0.72
C LEU A 108 -15.89 2.08 -1.97
N PHE A 109 -14.58 1.88 -1.80
CA PHE A 109 -13.59 1.94 -2.87
C PHE A 109 -13.14 0.56 -3.42
N GLN A 110 -13.71 -0.53 -2.93
CA GLN A 110 -13.37 -1.87 -3.38
C GLN A 110 -13.71 -2.07 -4.87
N PHE A 111 -12.78 -2.66 -5.61
CA PHE A 111 -12.95 -2.98 -7.03
C PHE A 111 -14.05 -4.05 -7.20
N ARG A 112 -15.07 -3.73 -8.01
CA ARG A 112 -16.24 -4.60 -8.26
C ARG A 112 -16.51 -4.86 -9.74
N LYS A 113 -15.55 -4.55 -10.63
CA LYS A 113 -15.67 -4.86 -12.07
C LYS A 113 -15.27 -6.33 -12.32
N ASP A 114 -15.24 -6.73 -13.58
CA ASP A 114 -14.93 -8.10 -13.99
C ASP A 114 -13.51 -8.51 -13.59
N LEU A 115 -13.41 -9.50 -12.69
CA LEU A 115 -12.14 -10.00 -12.17
C LEU A 115 -11.31 -10.73 -13.24
N ALA A 116 -11.95 -11.42 -14.18
CA ALA A 116 -11.23 -12.13 -15.25
C ALA A 116 -10.60 -11.12 -16.22
N GLN A 117 -11.33 -10.05 -16.56
CA GLN A 117 -10.80 -8.94 -17.34
C GLN A 117 -9.63 -8.25 -16.62
N GLU A 118 -9.78 -8.00 -15.32
CA GLU A 118 -8.72 -7.42 -14.49
C GLU A 118 -7.45 -8.27 -14.50
N LEU A 119 -7.56 -9.57 -14.22
CA LEU A 119 -6.40 -10.45 -14.16
C LEU A 119 -5.74 -10.64 -15.53
N ALA A 120 -6.52 -10.68 -16.61
CA ALA A 120 -6.00 -10.79 -17.98
C ALA A 120 -5.25 -9.53 -18.46
N HIS A 121 -5.51 -8.36 -17.85
CA HIS A 121 -4.78 -7.13 -18.14
C HIS A 121 -3.29 -7.30 -17.87
N TYR A 122 -2.93 -7.87 -16.70
CA TYR A 122 -1.55 -7.91 -16.22
C TYR A 122 -0.66 -8.96 -16.88
N HIS A 123 -1.24 -10.06 -17.36
CA HIS A 123 -0.52 -11.12 -18.05
C HIS A 123 -1.53 -12.02 -18.79
N PRO A 124 -1.21 -12.61 -19.96
CA PRO A 124 -2.12 -13.54 -20.64
C PRO A 124 -2.52 -14.74 -19.75
N HIS A 125 -1.66 -15.14 -18.82
CA HIS A 125 -1.93 -16.18 -17.80
C HIS A 125 -2.23 -15.59 -16.41
N GLY A 126 -2.57 -14.30 -16.31
CA GLY A 126 -2.67 -13.60 -15.02
C GLY A 126 -3.64 -14.27 -14.03
N ALA A 127 -4.77 -14.81 -14.53
CA ALA A 127 -5.69 -15.58 -13.70
C ALA A 127 -5.05 -16.87 -13.15
N ALA A 128 -4.30 -17.62 -13.96
CA ALA A 128 -3.64 -18.83 -13.51
C ALA A 128 -2.54 -18.53 -12.48
N ILE A 129 -1.70 -17.52 -12.76
CA ILE A 129 -0.60 -17.07 -11.89
C ILE A 129 -1.13 -16.62 -10.53
N VAL A 130 -2.11 -15.72 -10.51
CA VAL A 130 -2.65 -15.17 -9.25
C VAL A 130 -3.36 -16.26 -8.45
N ASN A 131 -4.13 -17.14 -9.09
CA ASN A 131 -4.77 -18.25 -8.38
C ASN A 131 -3.75 -19.24 -7.79
N ALA A 132 -2.67 -19.55 -8.49
CA ALA A 132 -1.58 -20.39 -7.97
C ALA A 132 -0.93 -19.75 -6.75
N PHE A 133 -0.60 -18.45 -6.84
CA PHE A 133 -0.05 -17.67 -5.74
C PHE A 133 -0.96 -17.65 -4.50
N VAL A 134 -2.25 -17.40 -4.69
CA VAL A 134 -3.24 -17.46 -3.61
C VAL A 134 -3.38 -18.86 -3.02
N ALA A 135 -3.36 -19.92 -3.84
CA ALA A 135 -3.39 -21.29 -3.37
C ALA A 135 -2.18 -21.61 -2.48
N GLY A 136 -0.99 -21.14 -2.85
CA GLY A 136 0.22 -21.25 -2.03
C GLY A 136 0.11 -20.55 -0.68
N ILE A 137 -0.39 -19.30 -0.66
CA ILE A 137 -0.66 -18.57 0.58
C ILE A 137 -1.63 -19.36 1.47
N ASN A 138 -2.73 -19.85 0.90
CA ASN A 138 -3.77 -20.56 1.65
C ASN A 138 -3.28 -21.90 2.18
N ALA A 139 -2.43 -22.62 1.44
CA ALA A 139 -1.80 -23.85 1.91
C ALA A 139 -0.96 -23.61 3.18
N TYR A 140 -0.19 -22.52 3.24
CA TYR A 140 0.54 -22.17 4.46
C TYR A 140 -0.39 -21.69 5.59
N ILE A 141 -1.45 -20.96 5.27
CA ILE A 141 -2.47 -20.56 6.27
C ILE A 141 -3.12 -21.78 6.92
N ASP A 142 -3.47 -22.80 6.14
CA ASP A 142 -4.01 -24.05 6.64
C ASP A 142 -3.03 -24.79 7.53
N GLU A 143 -1.76 -24.87 7.13
CA GLU A 143 -0.69 -25.42 7.95
C GLU A 143 -0.55 -24.67 9.29
N ALA A 144 -0.50 -23.34 9.25
CA ALA A 144 -0.37 -22.49 10.42
C ALA A 144 -1.58 -22.61 11.37
N ASN A 145 -2.78 -22.77 10.82
CA ASN A 145 -4.01 -22.91 11.60
C ASN A 145 -4.17 -24.31 12.25
N ARG A 146 -3.48 -25.34 11.76
CA ARG A 146 -3.42 -26.68 12.39
C ARG A 146 -2.61 -26.69 13.69
N ALA A 147 -1.65 -25.78 13.84
CA ALA A 147 -0.79 -25.62 15.00
C ALA A 147 -0.80 -24.17 15.50
N PRO A 148 -1.96 -23.64 15.98
CA PRO A 148 -2.13 -22.23 16.30
C PRO A 148 -1.20 -21.72 17.41
N GLU A 149 -0.66 -22.62 18.24
CA GLU A 149 0.36 -22.31 19.24
C GLU A 149 1.71 -21.89 18.63
N ARG A 150 1.95 -22.22 17.35
CA ARG A 150 3.14 -21.85 16.58
C ARG A 150 2.97 -20.57 15.76
N LEU A 151 1.77 -19.97 15.77
CA LEU A 151 1.56 -18.70 15.09
C LEU A 151 2.50 -17.61 15.66
N PRO A 152 2.94 -16.66 14.82
CA PRO A 152 3.69 -15.49 15.27
C PRO A 152 3.03 -14.80 16.47
N LEU A 153 3.85 -14.18 17.34
CA LEU A 153 3.40 -13.61 18.61
C LEU A 153 2.23 -12.65 18.44
N GLU A 154 2.24 -11.86 17.37
CA GLU A 154 1.25 -10.85 17.03
C GLU A 154 -0.17 -11.42 16.94
N PHE A 155 -0.34 -12.64 16.42
CA PHE A 155 -1.63 -13.32 16.38
C PHE A 155 -2.16 -13.62 17.79
N ARG A 156 -1.29 -14.05 18.70
CA ARG A 156 -1.64 -14.29 20.11
C ARG A 156 -1.93 -12.98 20.85
N LEU A 157 -1.15 -11.93 20.57
CA LEU A 157 -1.38 -10.60 21.12
C LEU A 157 -2.74 -10.04 20.70
N LEU A 158 -3.18 -10.26 19.45
CA LEU A 158 -4.48 -9.74 19.01
C LEU A 158 -5.64 -10.72 19.21
N GLY A 159 -5.35 -11.98 19.56
CA GLY A 159 -6.36 -13.03 19.67
C GLY A 159 -7.02 -13.38 18.34
N ILE A 160 -6.28 -13.25 17.23
CA ILE A 160 -6.77 -13.52 15.87
C ILE A 160 -6.06 -14.72 15.24
N ARG A 161 -6.58 -15.18 14.11
CA ARG A 161 -5.97 -16.19 13.24
C ARG A 161 -5.92 -15.69 11.79
N PRO A 162 -4.93 -16.13 10.99
CA PRO A 162 -4.92 -15.80 9.57
C PRO A 162 -6.12 -16.42 8.88
N GLN A 163 -6.71 -15.69 7.92
CA GLN A 163 -7.82 -16.18 7.10
C GLN A 163 -7.39 -16.28 5.64
N HIS A 164 -8.07 -17.14 4.89
CA HIS A 164 -7.77 -17.38 3.48
C HIS A 164 -7.81 -16.09 2.65
N TRP A 165 -6.88 -16.03 1.71
CA TRP A 165 -6.77 -15.05 0.66
C TRP A 165 -7.63 -15.43 -0.54
N THR A 166 -8.03 -14.41 -1.28
CA THR A 166 -8.70 -14.55 -2.58
C THR A 166 -7.95 -13.69 -3.62
N PRO A 167 -8.14 -13.93 -4.93
CA PRO A 167 -7.54 -13.08 -5.96
C PRO A 167 -7.90 -11.58 -5.82
N GLU A 168 -9.08 -11.26 -5.28
CA GLU A 168 -9.51 -9.89 -5.00
C GLU A 168 -8.62 -9.18 -3.97
N VAL A 169 -8.03 -9.93 -3.03
CA VAL A 169 -7.05 -9.37 -2.08
C VAL A 169 -5.77 -8.98 -2.81
N VAL A 170 -5.30 -9.81 -3.75
CA VAL A 170 -4.10 -9.55 -4.56
C VAL A 170 -4.28 -8.30 -5.42
N ILE A 171 -5.44 -8.18 -6.10
CA ILE A 171 -5.72 -7.00 -6.93
C ILE A 171 -6.21 -5.79 -6.14
N SER A 172 -6.25 -5.83 -4.81
CA SER A 172 -6.72 -4.70 -4.03
C SER A 172 -5.83 -3.47 -4.26
N ARG A 173 -6.40 -2.27 -4.05
CA ARG A 173 -5.70 -0.99 -4.25
C ARG A 173 -5.17 -0.39 -2.94
N HIS A 174 -5.27 -1.11 -1.81
CA HIS A 174 -4.96 -0.58 -0.48
C HIS A 174 -3.50 -0.12 -0.34
N GLN A 175 -2.58 -0.81 -1.01
CA GLN A 175 -1.14 -0.59 -1.02
C GLN A 175 -0.66 0.35 -2.15
N GLY A 176 -1.56 0.75 -3.05
CA GLY A 176 -1.24 1.62 -4.17
C GLY A 176 -0.78 3.00 -3.72
N LEU A 177 0.17 3.59 -4.45
CA LEU A 177 0.42 5.03 -4.40
C LEU A 177 -0.60 5.66 -5.35
N LEU A 178 -1.66 6.18 -4.75
CA LEU A 178 -2.80 6.80 -5.40
C LEU A 178 -2.82 8.25 -4.95
N GLY A 179 -3.45 9.13 -5.71
CA GLY A 179 -3.71 10.47 -5.19
C GLY A 179 -3.76 11.55 -6.25
N ASN A 180 -4.44 12.61 -5.84
CA ASN A 180 -4.26 14.05 -6.10
C ASN A 180 -5.41 14.78 -5.37
N ILE A 181 -6.50 14.06 -5.06
CA ILE A 181 -7.72 14.65 -4.49
C ILE A 181 -7.53 15.35 -3.13
N GLY A 182 -6.66 14.83 -2.27
CA GLY A 182 -6.35 15.45 -0.98
C GLY A 182 -5.60 16.78 -1.14
N GLU A 183 -4.67 16.82 -2.10
CA GLU A 183 -3.95 18.04 -2.48
C GLU A 183 -4.90 19.04 -3.13
N GLU A 184 -5.70 18.62 -4.11
CA GLU A 184 -6.68 19.49 -4.79
C GLU A 184 -7.71 20.10 -3.83
N LEU A 185 -8.27 19.30 -2.92
CA LEU A 185 -9.18 19.82 -1.90
C LEU A 185 -8.45 20.76 -0.93
N GLY A 186 -7.18 20.48 -0.63
CA GLY A 186 -6.30 21.35 0.14
C GLY A 186 -6.09 22.70 -0.53
N THR A 187 -5.73 22.71 -1.82
CA THR A 187 -5.56 23.90 -2.64
C THR A 187 -6.88 24.67 -2.75
N ALA A 188 -8.01 24.00 -3.00
CA ALA A 188 -9.33 24.62 -3.03
C ALA A 188 -9.65 25.33 -1.70
N ARG A 189 -9.44 24.67 -0.56
CA ARG A 189 -9.61 25.29 0.78
C ARG A 189 -8.69 26.49 0.97
N ALA A 190 -7.45 26.42 0.50
CA ALA A 190 -6.51 27.55 0.56
C ALA A 190 -6.99 28.73 -0.28
N VAL A 191 -7.50 28.48 -1.50
CA VAL A 191 -8.05 29.52 -2.38
C VAL A 191 -9.27 30.18 -1.75
N ALA A 192 -10.16 29.41 -1.11
CA ALA A 192 -11.34 29.94 -0.43
C ALA A 192 -10.99 30.92 0.71
N VAL A 193 -9.83 30.75 1.34
CA VAL A 193 -9.38 31.60 2.46
C VAL A 193 -8.50 32.77 2.00
N LEU A 194 -7.57 32.51 1.08
CA LEU A 194 -6.50 33.45 0.72
C LEU A 194 -6.72 34.14 -0.64
N GLY A 195 -7.62 33.62 -1.46
CA GLY A 195 -7.78 34.00 -2.86
C GLY A 195 -6.73 33.36 -3.78
N PRO A 196 -7.05 33.23 -5.09
CA PRO A 196 -6.24 32.47 -6.06
C PRO A 196 -4.83 33.04 -6.22
N GLU A 197 -4.69 34.37 -6.29
CA GLU A 197 -3.39 35.04 -6.45
C GLU A 197 -2.41 34.74 -5.32
N LYS A 198 -2.92 34.68 -4.08
CA LYS A 198 -2.06 34.42 -2.91
C LYS A 198 -1.63 32.97 -2.85
N VAL A 199 -2.49 32.03 -3.24
CA VAL A 199 -2.15 30.61 -3.34
C VAL A 199 -1.09 30.38 -4.42
N LYS A 200 -1.26 30.94 -5.62
CA LYS A 200 -0.24 30.91 -6.69
C LYS A 200 1.11 31.50 -6.27
N TRP A 201 1.11 32.46 -5.36
CA TRP A 201 2.35 33.03 -4.81
C TRP A 201 3.01 32.13 -3.76
N LEU A 202 2.23 31.34 -3.00
CA LEU A 202 2.72 30.44 -1.96
C LEU A 202 3.14 29.07 -2.51
N GLU A 203 2.43 28.57 -3.52
CA GLU A 203 2.57 27.22 -4.05
C GLU A 203 3.16 27.25 -5.47
N GLY A 204 4.01 26.27 -5.79
CA GLY A 204 4.61 26.13 -7.12
C GLY A 204 3.84 25.13 -7.97
N PHE A 205 3.13 25.59 -9.00
CA PHE A 205 2.33 24.73 -9.90
C PHE A 205 3.11 24.18 -11.12
N GLY A 206 4.44 24.09 -11.02
CA GLY A 206 5.30 23.63 -12.12
C GLY A 206 5.30 24.60 -13.33
N PRO A 207 5.57 24.12 -14.57
CA PRO A 207 5.77 24.98 -15.74
C PRO A 207 4.48 25.65 -16.29
N GLY A 208 3.37 25.64 -15.55
CA GLY A 208 2.07 26.20 -15.97
C GLY A 208 1.56 27.34 -15.09
N ASP A 209 0.43 27.93 -15.49
CA ASP A 209 -0.34 28.92 -14.72
C ASP A 209 -1.80 28.46 -14.64
N PRO A 210 -2.19 27.67 -13.62
CA PRO A 210 -3.53 27.08 -13.55
C PRO A 210 -4.60 28.12 -13.26
N ASP A 211 -5.81 27.92 -13.77
CA ASP A 211 -6.98 28.70 -13.32
C ASP A 211 -7.46 28.15 -11.98
N LEU A 212 -7.37 28.98 -10.93
CA LEU A 212 -7.78 28.63 -9.57
C LEU A 212 -9.12 29.29 -9.19
N ASN A 213 -9.84 29.89 -10.13
CA ASN A 213 -11.15 30.45 -9.85
C ASN A 213 -12.19 29.33 -9.64
N PHE A 214 -13.06 29.52 -8.64
CA PHE A 214 -14.17 28.60 -8.40
C PHE A 214 -15.24 28.72 -9.49
N ASP A 215 -15.76 27.57 -9.92
CA ASP A 215 -17.05 27.55 -10.61
C ASP A 215 -18.15 28.05 -9.66
N SER A 216 -19.10 28.81 -10.21
CA SER A 216 -20.26 29.34 -9.47
C SER A 216 -21.12 28.28 -8.77
N ALA A 217 -21.04 27.01 -9.19
CA ALA A 217 -21.74 25.90 -8.57
C ALA A 217 -21.09 25.41 -7.25
N ILE A 218 -19.85 25.83 -6.96
CA ILE A 218 -19.10 25.44 -5.77
C ILE A 218 -19.30 26.51 -4.70
N ASP A 219 -19.93 26.12 -3.60
CA ASP A 219 -19.99 26.93 -2.39
C ASP A 219 -18.72 26.73 -1.56
N GLN A 220 -17.91 27.77 -1.48
CA GLN A 220 -16.61 27.77 -0.82
C GLN A 220 -16.72 27.51 0.69
N GLN A 221 -17.85 27.87 1.33
CA GLN A 221 -18.03 27.70 2.77
C GLN A 221 -18.15 26.20 3.12
N LEU A 222 -18.72 25.41 2.23
CA LEU A 222 -18.93 23.97 2.41
C LEU A 222 -17.63 23.16 2.32
N LEU A 223 -16.57 23.73 1.74
CA LEU A 223 -15.27 23.03 1.60
C LEU A 223 -14.60 22.76 2.96
N SER A 224 -14.99 23.47 4.01
CA SER A 224 -14.48 23.25 5.38
C SER A 224 -14.95 21.93 6.01
N ALA A 225 -15.99 21.29 5.45
CA ALA A 225 -16.48 20.00 5.93
C ALA A 225 -15.44 18.88 5.73
N ASN A 226 -15.56 17.79 6.49
CA ASN A 226 -14.69 16.61 6.37
C ASN A 226 -15.08 15.73 5.16
N ILE A 227 -15.00 16.31 3.96
CA ILE A 227 -15.49 15.73 2.70
C ILE A 227 -14.85 14.37 2.38
N LEU A 228 -13.57 14.20 2.71
CA LEU A 228 -12.80 13.00 2.39
C LEU A 228 -12.67 12.02 3.57
N GLU A 229 -13.47 12.16 4.64
CA GLU A 229 -13.30 11.38 5.86
C GLU A 229 -13.17 9.86 5.63
N LEU A 230 -14.07 9.29 4.82
CA LEU A 230 -14.04 7.86 4.50
C LEU A 230 -12.83 7.49 3.64
N TYR A 231 -12.44 8.36 2.71
CA TYR A 231 -11.26 8.19 1.87
C TYR A 231 -9.99 8.19 2.72
N ASP A 232 -9.80 9.23 3.55
CA ASP A 232 -8.62 9.37 4.41
C ASP A 232 -8.52 8.25 5.44
N ALA A 233 -9.66 7.82 6.01
CA ALA A 233 -9.71 6.75 6.99
C ALA A 233 -9.15 5.43 6.44
N PHE A 234 -9.50 5.04 5.20
CA PHE A 234 -9.00 3.78 4.65
C PHE A 234 -7.55 3.84 4.14
N ARG A 235 -7.07 5.04 3.80
CA ARG A 235 -5.70 5.29 3.31
C ARG A 235 -4.67 5.46 4.42
N THR A 236 -5.08 5.90 5.60
CA THR A 236 -4.17 6.13 6.74
C THR A 236 -3.56 4.81 7.26
N GLY A 237 -2.30 4.83 7.71
CA GLY A 237 -1.65 3.65 8.29
C GLY A 237 -2.33 3.14 9.58
N LEU A 238 -2.23 1.84 9.86
CA LEU A 238 -2.79 1.23 11.07
C LEU A 238 -1.99 1.65 12.32
N ARG A 239 -2.70 1.94 13.41
CA ARG A 239 -2.12 2.20 14.74
C ARG A 239 -2.72 1.25 15.77
N PHE A 240 -1.86 0.43 16.36
CA PHE A 240 -2.21 -0.42 17.50
C PHE A 240 -2.12 0.36 18.80
N ARG A 241 -3.02 0.06 19.74
CA ARG A 241 -3.10 0.64 21.07
C ARG A 241 -3.02 -0.46 22.14
N PRO A 242 -2.65 -0.15 23.39
CA PRO A 242 -2.56 -1.15 24.46
C PRO A 242 -3.84 -1.97 24.67
N GLU A 243 -5.01 -1.37 24.44
CA GLU A 243 -6.31 -2.04 24.53
C GLU A 243 -6.55 -3.09 23.45
N ASP A 244 -5.82 -3.07 22.33
CA ASP A 244 -5.97 -4.09 21.28
C ASP A 244 -5.40 -5.43 21.71
N VAL A 245 -4.33 -5.39 22.51
CA VAL A 245 -3.62 -6.56 23.04
C VAL A 245 -4.57 -7.37 23.93
N ALA A 246 -4.59 -8.69 23.80
CA ALA A 246 -5.43 -9.58 24.58
C ALA A 246 -5.02 -9.54 26.06
N ALA A 247 -6.02 -9.62 26.95
CA ALA A 247 -5.84 -9.42 28.39
C ALA A 247 -4.68 -10.23 29.04
N PRO A 248 -4.42 -11.50 28.68
CA PRO A 248 -3.30 -12.26 29.26
C PRO A 248 -1.91 -11.70 28.96
N PHE A 249 -1.78 -10.87 27.91
CA PHE A 249 -0.53 -10.26 27.47
C PHE A 249 -0.41 -8.78 27.84
N ARG A 250 -1.43 -8.19 28.47
CA ARG A 250 -1.36 -6.82 29.00
C ARG A 250 -0.58 -6.83 30.31
N ALA A 251 0.39 -5.94 30.46
CA ALA A 251 1.07 -5.76 31.73
C ALA A 251 0.05 -5.36 32.82
N ALA A 252 0.12 -6.02 33.98
CA ALA A 252 -0.69 -5.63 35.14
C ALA A 252 -0.34 -4.18 35.52
N GLY A 253 -1.29 -3.25 35.34
CA GLY A 253 -1.08 -1.81 35.59
C GLY A 253 -0.94 -0.92 34.35
N ALA A 254 -0.98 -1.47 33.12
CA ALA A 254 -0.97 -0.67 31.88
C ALA A 254 -2.23 0.20 31.66
N GLY A 255 -3.22 0.11 32.56
CA GLY A 255 -4.38 1.00 32.61
C GLY A 255 -4.13 2.34 33.33
N GLY A 256 -2.89 2.64 33.73
CA GLY A 256 -2.53 3.89 34.40
C GLY A 256 -1.22 4.48 33.89
N GLY A 257 -1.32 5.51 33.05
CA GLY A 257 -0.39 6.64 32.97
C GLY A 257 1.10 6.38 32.68
N ALA A 258 1.54 5.17 32.37
CA ALA A 258 2.90 4.93 31.90
C ALA A 258 2.96 5.27 30.41
N GLU A 259 3.64 6.35 30.06
CA GLU A 259 4.03 6.64 28.67
C GLU A 259 4.78 5.44 28.11
N VAL A 260 4.10 4.64 27.29
CA VAL A 260 4.78 3.77 26.34
C VAL A 260 5.54 4.72 25.43
N PRO A 261 6.88 4.61 25.29
CA PRO A 261 7.59 5.44 24.34
C PRO A 261 6.98 5.15 22.97
N THR A 262 6.24 6.13 22.45
CA THR A 262 5.74 6.08 21.09
C THR A 262 6.99 6.07 20.23
N TYR A 263 7.26 4.93 19.59
CA TYR A 263 8.12 4.93 18.43
C TYR A 263 7.35 5.69 17.34
N SER A 264 7.48 7.02 17.38
CA SER A 264 7.17 7.84 16.24
C SER A 264 8.20 7.45 15.18
N PRO A 265 7.80 6.92 14.00
CA PRO A 265 8.75 6.71 12.91
C PRO A 265 9.43 8.06 12.74
N ALA A 266 10.76 8.08 12.87
CA ALA A 266 11.56 9.28 13.04
C ALA A 266 10.91 10.49 12.37
N ALA A 267 10.14 11.25 13.16
CA ALA A 267 9.78 12.57 12.73
C ALA A 267 11.14 13.24 12.47
N PRO A 268 11.34 13.91 11.32
CA PRO A 268 12.63 14.51 10.99
C PRO A 268 13.11 15.28 12.21
N ALA A 269 14.41 15.23 12.53
CA ALA A 269 15.02 15.66 13.80
C ALA A 269 14.59 17.07 14.31
N VAL A 270 13.91 17.84 13.47
CA VAL A 270 13.15 19.05 13.75
C VAL A 270 12.00 18.87 14.77
N ALA A 271 11.36 17.70 14.85
CA ALA A 271 10.27 17.42 15.81
C ALA A 271 10.74 17.35 17.28
N ALA A 272 12.04 17.21 17.52
CA ALA A 272 12.63 17.28 18.85
C ALA A 272 12.81 18.73 19.37
N ILE A 273 12.43 19.74 18.58
CA ILE A 273 12.39 21.15 18.99
C ILE A 273 10.96 21.46 19.45
N PRO A 274 10.70 21.63 20.77
CA PRO A 274 9.34 21.78 21.31
C PRO A 274 8.53 22.91 20.65
N ALA A 275 9.21 24.00 20.29
CA ALA A 275 8.60 25.15 19.63
C ALA A 275 8.11 24.87 18.19
N VAL A 276 8.59 23.81 17.53
CA VAL A 276 8.18 23.46 16.15
C VAL A 276 7.03 22.46 16.15
N GLY A 277 6.99 21.55 17.13
CA GLY A 277 5.86 20.63 17.32
C GLY A 277 4.56 21.35 17.69
N GLU A 278 4.64 22.38 18.55
CA GLU A 278 3.49 23.23 18.88
C GLU A 278 3.00 24.10 17.70
N TRP A 279 3.87 24.40 16.73
CA TRP A 279 3.53 25.26 15.59
C TRP A 279 2.93 24.49 14.41
N LEU A 280 3.25 23.20 14.25
CA LEU A 280 2.86 22.38 13.11
C LEU A 280 1.70 21.41 13.38
N GLY A 281 1.50 20.95 14.62
CA GLY A 281 0.52 19.91 14.95
C GLY A 281 0.79 18.55 14.30
N GLU A 282 -0.04 17.53 14.59
CA GLU A 282 0.09 16.19 13.99
C GLU A 282 -0.08 16.21 12.45
N GLU A 283 -0.93 17.09 11.93
CA GLU A 283 -1.15 17.26 10.49
C GLU A 283 0.07 17.87 9.77
N GLY A 284 0.77 18.82 10.39
CA GLY A 284 1.99 19.41 9.82
C GLY A 284 3.18 18.45 9.81
N LEU A 285 3.24 17.51 10.76
CA LEU A 285 4.23 16.43 10.78
C LEU A 285 3.94 15.37 9.71
N ALA A 286 2.65 15.06 9.47
CA ALA A 286 2.24 14.18 8.37
C ALA A 286 2.57 14.79 6.99
N ARG A 287 2.38 16.11 6.83
CA ARG A 287 2.77 16.85 5.61
C ARG A 287 4.26 16.73 5.29
N ARG A 288 5.16 16.85 6.28
CA ARG A 288 6.61 16.66 6.04
C ARG A 288 6.99 15.21 5.73
N GLY A 289 6.30 14.23 6.30
CA GLY A 289 6.49 12.82 5.92
C GLY A 289 6.15 12.54 4.45
N ALA A 290 5.25 13.33 3.86
CA ALA A 290 4.97 13.32 2.43
C ALA A 290 6.04 14.07 1.61
N GLU A 291 6.64 15.15 2.14
CA GLU A 291 7.76 15.88 1.52
C GLU A 291 9.08 15.06 1.47
N ASP A 292 9.26 14.08 2.36
CA ASP A 292 10.42 13.16 2.38
C ASP A 292 10.25 11.92 1.48
N MET A 293 9.17 11.84 0.70
CA MET A 293 8.96 10.77 -0.29
C MET A 293 9.68 11.11 -1.60
N GLY A 294 10.63 10.27 -1.98
CA GLY A 294 11.36 10.38 -3.25
C GLY A 294 11.70 9.01 -3.79
N SER A 295 12.34 8.97 -4.95
CA SER A 295 13.00 7.76 -5.45
C SER A 295 14.01 8.19 -6.50
N ASN A 296 15.15 7.50 -6.57
CA ASN A 296 16.13 7.72 -7.63
C ASN A 296 16.17 6.53 -8.58
N ASN A 297 16.41 6.81 -9.87
CA ASN A 297 16.92 5.81 -10.79
C ASN A 297 17.94 6.45 -11.74
N TRP A 298 18.96 5.69 -12.10
CA TRP A 298 19.97 6.08 -13.06
C TRP A 298 20.26 4.95 -14.03
N VAL A 299 20.43 5.31 -15.30
CA VAL A 299 20.95 4.40 -16.31
C VAL A 299 22.12 5.06 -17.02
N VAL A 300 23.24 4.35 -17.07
CA VAL A 300 24.47 4.78 -17.74
C VAL A 300 24.72 3.83 -18.90
N SER A 301 24.77 4.37 -20.12
CA SER A 301 25.09 3.58 -21.32
C SER A 301 26.48 2.95 -21.21
N GLY A 302 26.69 1.79 -21.85
CA GLY A 302 28.01 1.15 -21.94
C GLY A 302 29.11 2.04 -22.56
N GLN A 303 28.74 3.01 -23.42
CA GLN A 303 29.68 3.99 -23.97
C GLN A 303 30.31 4.90 -22.91
N ARG A 304 29.66 5.03 -21.75
CA ARG A 304 30.03 5.89 -20.63
C ARG A 304 30.48 5.09 -19.40
N SER A 305 30.59 3.76 -19.51
CA SER A 305 31.09 2.89 -18.44
C SER A 305 32.44 2.26 -18.81
N GLU A 306 33.26 1.97 -17.81
CA GLU A 306 34.57 1.31 -18.00
C GLU A 306 34.41 -0.12 -18.53
N SER A 307 33.42 -0.86 -18.02
CA SER A 307 33.14 -2.24 -18.43
C SER A 307 32.57 -2.38 -19.84
N ARG A 308 32.17 -1.25 -20.47
CA ARG A 308 31.43 -1.20 -21.74
C ARG A 308 30.01 -1.79 -21.70
N TYR A 309 29.54 -2.25 -20.54
CA TYR A 309 28.16 -2.68 -20.33
C TYR A 309 27.33 -1.56 -19.70
N PRO A 310 26.02 -1.47 -20.01
CA PRO A 310 25.12 -0.58 -19.29
C PRO A 310 25.13 -0.83 -17.78
N MET A 311 24.96 0.23 -17.00
CA MET A 311 24.81 0.17 -15.55
C MET A 311 23.49 0.82 -15.15
N MET A 312 22.75 0.18 -14.25
CA MET A 312 21.52 0.71 -13.68
C MET A 312 21.63 0.76 -12.16
N ALA A 313 21.13 1.85 -11.57
CA ALA A 313 20.83 1.93 -10.16
C ALA A 313 19.35 2.27 -10.01
N ASN A 314 18.63 1.52 -9.17
CA ASN A 314 17.27 1.83 -8.76
C ASN A 314 17.22 1.90 -7.24
N ASP A 315 16.71 3.02 -6.72
CA ASP A 315 16.76 3.39 -5.31
C ASP A 315 15.40 3.97 -4.89
N PRO A 316 14.37 3.11 -4.72
CA PRO A 316 13.04 3.55 -4.36
C PRO A 316 12.97 3.91 -2.87
N HIS A 317 12.54 5.12 -2.51
CA HIS A 317 12.38 5.52 -1.10
C HIS A 317 10.95 5.29 -0.64
N ARG A 318 10.80 4.45 0.38
CA ARG A 318 9.54 4.19 1.07
C ARG A 318 9.80 4.23 2.57
N ALA A 319 8.76 4.53 3.34
CA ALA A 319 8.84 4.54 4.80
C ALA A 319 9.45 3.23 5.32
N LEU A 320 10.44 3.35 6.20
CA LEU A 320 11.03 2.20 6.87
C LEU A 320 10.00 1.61 7.82
N SER A 321 9.59 0.37 7.54
CA SER A 321 8.59 -0.36 8.32
C SER A 321 9.13 -1.73 8.73
N ALA A 322 8.58 -2.27 9.82
CA ALA A 322 8.80 -3.65 10.24
C ALA A 322 7.44 -4.36 10.32
N PRO A 323 7.17 -5.39 9.49
CA PRO A 323 8.01 -5.88 8.40
C PRO A 323 8.18 -4.86 7.25
N SER A 324 9.27 -4.99 6.48
CA SER A 324 9.55 -4.11 5.35
C SER A 324 8.51 -4.27 4.23
N LEU A 325 8.23 -3.19 3.48
CA LEU A 325 7.35 -3.29 2.31
C LEU A 325 7.90 -4.27 1.26
N ARG A 326 9.21 -4.22 0.99
CA ARG A 326 9.85 -4.99 -0.07
C ARG A 326 10.15 -6.43 0.36
N TYR A 327 9.83 -7.36 -0.53
CA TYR A 327 10.09 -8.79 -0.40
C TYR A 327 10.87 -9.27 -1.62
N TRP A 328 12.00 -9.95 -1.40
CA TRP A 328 12.90 -10.40 -2.46
C TRP A 328 12.71 -11.88 -2.76
N VAL A 329 12.71 -12.23 -4.05
CA VAL A 329 12.57 -13.60 -4.51
C VAL A 329 13.33 -13.80 -5.82
N HIS A 330 13.79 -15.02 -6.07
CA HIS A 330 14.27 -15.47 -7.37
C HIS A 330 13.38 -16.60 -7.86
N LEU A 331 12.79 -16.45 -9.04
CA LEU A 331 11.85 -17.39 -9.64
C LEU A 331 12.48 -18.05 -10.87
N VAL A 332 12.63 -19.38 -10.83
CA VAL A 332 13.19 -20.18 -11.92
C VAL A 332 12.22 -21.30 -12.30
N GLY A 333 11.69 -21.24 -13.53
CA GLY A 333 10.76 -22.22 -14.06
C GLY A 333 10.50 -22.01 -15.57
N PRO A 334 9.54 -22.73 -16.16
CA PRO A 334 9.23 -22.59 -17.59
C PRO A 334 8.87 -21.15 -17.98
N GLY A 335 9.75 -20.47 -18.73
CA GLY A 335 9.54 -19.07 -19.13
C GLY A 335 9.91 -18.02 -18.08
N TRP A 336 10.37 -18.42 -16.90
CA TRP A 336 10.70 -17.54 -15.77
C TRP A 336 12.14 -17.75 -15.31
N ASN A 337 12.91 -16.67 -15.27
CA ASN A 337 14.22 -16.60 -14.61
C ASN A 337 14.46 -15.15 -14.23
N VAL A 338 13.87 -14.74 -13.11
CA VAL A 338 13.79 -13.35 -12.67
C VAL A 338 14.08 -13.26 -11.18
N ILE A 339 14.90 -12.27 -10.80
CA ILE A 339 15.23 -11.97 -9.41
C ILE A 339 15.04 -10.49 -9.14
N GLY A 340 14.50 -10.17 -7.97
CA GLY A 340 14.39 -8.79 -7.53
C GLY A 340 13.44 -8.63 -6.35
N GLY A 341 13.01 -7.39 -6.14
CA GLY A 341 12.08 -7.00 -5.10
C GLY A 341 10.68 -6.75 -5.66
N GLY A 342 9.68 -7.25 -4.94
CA GLY A 342 8.28 -6.90 -5.10
C GLY A 342 7.64 -6.59 -3.75
N GLU A 343 6.34 -6.79 -3.66
CA GLU A 343 5.59 -6.75 -2.40
C GLU A 343 5.15 -8.18 -2.04
N PRO A 344 5.12 -8.56 -0.75
CA PRO A 344 4.83 -9.95 -0.36
C PRO A 344 3.40 -10.41 -0.71
N ALA A 345 2.52 -9.48 -1.07
CA ALA A 345 1.15 -9.74 -1.47
C ALA A 345 0.95 -9.94 -2.98
N LEU A 346 2.01 -9.77 -3.79
CA LEU A 346 1.93 -9.81 -5.25
C LEU A 346 2.85 -10.90 -5.81
N PRO A 347 2.41 -11.66 -6.82
CA PRO A 347 3.29 -12.57 -7.56
C PRO A 347 4.26 -11.80 -8.47
N GLY A 348 5.38 -12.43 -8.82
CA GLY A 348 6.41 -11.85 -9.69
C GLY A 348 7.35 -10.86 -8.98
N VAL A 349 8.04 -10.03 -9.77
CA VAL A 349 9.10 -9.11 -9.33
C VAL A 349 8.87 -7.69 -9.88
N SER A 350 8.57 -6.71 -9.02
CA SER A 350 8.31 -5.34 -9.48
C SER A 350 9.58 -4.59 -9.95
N ILE A 351 10.71 -4.85 -9.31
CA ILE A 351 12.01 -4.20 -9.57
C ILE A 351 13.08 -5.27 -9.55
N GLY A 352 13.84 -5.41 -10.62
CA GLY A 352 14.82 -6.48 -10.69
C GLY A 352 15.47 -6.64 -12.05
N HIS A 353 15.90 -7.86 -12.32
CA HIS A 353 16.44 -8.23 -13.61
C HIS A 353 16.15 -9.69 -13.93
N ASN A 354 16.24 -9.99 -15.21
CA ASN A 354 16.26 -11.34 -15.73
C ASN A 354 17.56 -11.59 -16.50
N GLY A 355 17.65 -12.69 -17.26
CA GLY A 355 18.83 -13.03 -18.07
C GLY A 355 19.11 -12.11 -19.26
N TYR A 356 18.26 -11.10 -19.51
CA TYR A 356 18.30 -10.23 -20.68
C TYR A 356 18.53 -8.76 -20.29
N GLY A 357 17.76 -8.24 -19.35
CA GLY A 357 17.92 -6.87 -18.86
C GLY A 357 17.42 -6.65 -17.44
N ALA A 358 17.72 -5.46 -16.95
CA ALA A 358 17.33 -4.95 -15.64
C ALA A 358 16.36 -3.78 -15.80
N TRP A 359 15.44 -3.65 -14.85
CA TRP A 359 14.50 -2.55 -14.78
C TRP A 359 14.34 -2.04 -13.36
N GLY A 360 13.87 -0.80 -13.30
CA GLY A 360 13.48 -0.17 -12.06
C GLY A 360 12.46 0.93 -12.30
N LEU A 361 11.90 1.42 -11.22
CA LEU A 361 10.85 2.42 -11.23
C LEU A 361 11.15 3.54 -10.22
N THR A 362 10.69 4.74 -10.53
CA THR A 362 10.46 5.82 -9.56
C THR A 362 9.05 6.32 -9.74
N VAL A 363 8.48 6.97 -8.72
CA VAL A 363 7.13 7.54 -8.85
C VAL A 363 7.11 8.59 -9.96
N PHE A 364 6.07 8.56 -10.78
CA PHE A 364 5.71 9.62 -11.72
C PHE A 364 4.32 10.10 -11.33
N GLU A 365 4.21 11.34 -10.89
CA GLU A 365 2.93 11.88 -10.44
C GLU A 365 1.93 11.95 -11.59
N THR A 366 0.75 11.39 -11.36
CA THR A 366 -0.38 11.43 -12.29
C THR A 366 -1.58 11.98 -11.55
N ASP A 367 -2.17 13.05 -12.09
CA ASP A 367 -3.49 13.53 -11.67
C ASP A 367 -4.55 12.52 -12.15
N GLY A 368 -4.99 11.65 -11.23
CA GLY A 368 -5.79 10.45 -11.52
C GLY A 368 -7.17 10.43 -10.85
N GLU A 369 -7.51 11.42 -10.06
CA GLU A 369 -8.74 11.52 -9.28
C GLU A 369 -9.43 12.85 -9.54
N ASP A 370 -10.75 12.89 -9.41
CA ASP A 370 -11.55 14.11 -9.45
C ASP A 370 -12.59 14.08 -8.33
N LEU A 371 -12.76 15.21 -7.63
CA LEU A 371 -13.86 15.42 -6.70
C LEU A 371 -15.05 16.10 -7.41
N TYR A 372 -16.16 15.38 -7.56
CA TYR A 372 -17.40 15.92 -8.12
C TYR A 372 -18.33 16.40 -7.00
N VAL A 373 -18.99 17.54 -7.22
CA VAL A 373 -20.03 18.08 -6.35
C VAL A 373 -21.37 18.05 -7.08
N TYR A 374 -22.40 17.44 -6.48
CA TYR A 374 -23.75 17.34 -7.03
C TYR A 374 -24.76 18.04 -6.15
N ASP A 375 -25.78 18.64 -6.79
CA ASP A 375 -27.05 18.93 -6.12
C ASP A 375 -27.80 17.62 -5.88
N THR A 376 -28.41 17.46 -4.72
CA THR A 376 -29.32 16.35 -4.40
C THR A 376 -30.79 16.78 -4.50
N ASN A 377 -31.66 15.84 -4.87
CA ASN A 377 -33.09 16.13 -5.07
C ASN A 377 -33.75 16.48 -3.72
N PRO A 378 -34.42 17.65 -3.59
CA PRO A 378 -35.11 18.05 -2.37
C PRO A 378 -36.20 17.06 -1.91
N GLU A 379 -36.79 16.30 -2.84
CA GLU A 379 -37.84 15.32 -2.56
C GLU A 379 -37.28 13.90 -2.33
N ASN A 380 -36.04 13.64 -2.76
CA ASN A 380 -35.41 12.33 -2.63
C ASN A 380 -33.87 12.48 -2.55
N PRO A 381 -33.27 12.49 -1.36
CA PRO A 381 -31.83 12.74 -1.20
C PRO A 381 -30.94 11.65 -1.84
N ASN A 382 -31.49 10.49 -2.20
CA ASN A 382 -30.78 9.45 -2.95
C ASN A 382 -30.77 9.70 -4.47
N GLN A 383 -31.19 10.88 -4.92
CA GLN A 383 -31.06 11.33 -6.31
C GLN A 383 -30.13 12.53 -6.42
N TYR A 384 -29.33 12.55 -7.47
CA TYR A 384 -28.37 13.60 -7.77
C TYR A 384 -28.61 14.19 -9.17
N ARG A 385 -28.30 15.47 -9.35
CA ARG A 385 -28.54 16.16 -10.62
C ARG A 385 -27.40 15.89 -11.61
N TYR A 386 -27.72 15.36 -12.78
CA TYR A 386 -26.78 15.17 -13.87
C TYR A 386 -27.39 15.58 -15.21
N GLN A 387 -26.69 16.44 -15.96
CA GLN A 387 -27.13 16.97 -17.26
C GLN A 387 -28.59 17.46 -17.28
N GLY A 388 -29.03 18.10 -16.18
CA GLY A 388 -30.37 18.66 -16.04
C GLY A 388 -31.44 17.69 -15.55
N ALA A 389 -31.15 16.40 -15.41
CA ALA A 389 -32.06 15.37 -14.90
C ALA A 389 -31.67 14.88 -13.51
N TRP A 390 -32.63 14.29 -12.77
CA TRP A 390 -32.37 13.58 -11.52
C TRP A 390 -32.06 12.12 -11.81
N GLU A 391 -30.89 11.65 -11.40
CA GLU A 391 -30.50 10.24 -11.46
C GLU A 391 -30.46 9.64 -10.06
N THR A 392 -30.88 8.38 -9.91
CA THR A 392 -30.84 7.66 -8.63
C THR A 392 -29.45 7.12 -8.36
N MET A 393 -28.91 7.37 -7.17
CA MET A 393 -27.67 6.75 -6.70
C MET A 393 -27.84 5.24 -6.59
N THR A 394 -26.79 4.48 -6.93
CA THR A 394 -26.74 3.05 -6.56
C THR A 394 -26.42 2.95 -5.08
N VAL A 395 -27.19 2.16 -4.33
CA VAL A 395 -27.00 1.96 -2.88
C VAL A 395 -26.78 0.48 -2.60
N LEU A 396 -25.61 0.14 -2.06
CA LEU A 396 -25.29 -1.20 -1.56
C LEU A 396 -25.35 -1.17 -0.03
N ARG A 397 -25.93 -2.22 0.57
CA ARG A 397 -25.96 -2.38 2.02
C ARG A 397 -25.07 -3.54 2.41
N GLU A 398 -24.04 -3.26 3.19
CA GLU A 398 -23.09 -4.27 3.67
C GLU A 398 -23.09 -4.30 5.20
N ARG A 399 -22.84 -5.48 5.76
CA ARG A 399 -22.71 -5.68 7.21
C ARG A 399 -21.22 -5.76 7.56
N ILE A 400 -20.84 -5.03 8.60
CA ILE A 400 -19.47 -4.92 9.10
C ILE A 400 -19.47 -5.36 10.56
N SER A 401 -18.77 -6.44 10.86
CA SER A 401 -18.55 -6.89 12.24
C SER A 401 -17.59 -5.95 12.97
N VAL A 402 -17.99 -5.44 14.14
CA VAL A 402 -17.21 -4.50 14.95
C VAL A 402 -16.93 -5.12 16.33
N ARG A 403 -15.65 -5.18 16.70
CA ARG A 403 -15.24 -5.68 18.02
C ARG A 403 -15.90 -4.86 19.13
N GLY A 404 -16.71 -5.54 19.95
CA GLY A 404 -17.39 -4.93 21.09
C GLY A 404 -18.77 -4.33 20.80
N GLU A 405 -19.17 -4.18 19.52
CA GLU A 405 -20.44 -3.55 19.14
C GLU A 405 -21.34 -4.43 18.24
N GLY A 406 -20.85 -5.57 17.76
CA GLY A 406 -21.63 -6.47 16.92
C GLY A 406 -21.65 -6.02 15.45
N GLU A 407 -22.74 -6.29 14.74
CA GLU A 407 -22.88 -5.98 13.32
C GLU A 407 -23.35 -4.54 13.08
N HIS A 408 -22.59 -3.76 12.31
CA HIS A 408 -22.99 -2.46 11.79
C HIS A 408 -23.43 -2.57 10.33
N THR A 409 -24.55 -1.96 9.95
CA THR A 409 -24.99 -1.91 8.54
C THR A 409 -24.53 -0.60 7.92
N ALA A 410 -23.67 -0.66 6.91
CA ALA A 410 -23.18 0.48 6.15
C ALA A 410 -23.92 0.60 4.82
N GLU A 411 -24.32 1.82 4.44
CA GLU A 411 -24.82 2.14 3.10
C GLU A 411 -23.67 2.71 2.26
N LEU A 412 -23.32 2.02 1.18
CA LEU A 412 -22.32 2.44 0.22
C LEU A 412 -23.04 3.02 -0.99
N LYS A 413 -22.90 4.32 -1.23
CA LYS A 413 -23.62 5.02 -2.30
C LYS A 413 -22.68 5.37 -3.45
N TYR A 414 -23.19 5.29 -4.67
CA TYR A 414 -22.44 5.57 -5.89
C TYR A 414 -23.27 6.44 -6.83
N THR A 415 -22.62 7.47 -7.37
CA THR A 415 -23.08 8.12 -8.60
C THR A 415 -22.56 7.34 -9.80
N ARG A 416 -22.93 7.75 -11.02
CA ARG A 416 -22.33 7.22 -12.24
C ARG A 416 -20.81 7.41 -12.34
N HIS A 417 -20.25 8.40 -11.63
CA HIS A 417 -18.83 8.72 -11.71
C HIS A 417 -18.00 8.04 -10.63
N GLY A 418 -18.63 7.59 -9.54
CA GLY A 418 -17.94 6.88 -8.48
C GLY A 418 -18.59 6.99 -7.11
N PRO A 419 -17.90 6.51 -6.06
CA PRO A 419 -18.39 6.48 -4.70
C PRO A 419 -18.68 7.88 -4.16
N VAL A 420 -19.82 8.00 -3.46
CA VAL A 420 -20.19 9.20 -2.69
C VAL A 420 -19.46 9.14 -1.34
N VAL A 421 -18.57 10.09 -1.10
CA VAL A 421 -17.72 10.16 0.11
C VAL A 421 -18.29 11.06 1.19
N PHE A 422 -19.17 11.99 0.82
CA PHE A 422 -19.80 12.91 1.76
C PHE A 422 -21.17 13.38 1.23
N GLU A 423 -22.15 13.50 2.12
CA GLU A 423 -23.48 14.02 1.84
C GLU A 423 -23.82 15.13 2.85
N ASP A 424 -24.17 16.30 2.33
CA ASP A 424 -24.66 17.43 3.10
C ASP A 424 -26.17 17.57 2.84
N GLN A 425 -26.98 17.03 3.76
CA GLN A 425 -28.43 17.06 3.63
C GLN A 425 -29.02 18.46 3.84
N GLU A 426 -28.35 19.31 4.61
CA GLU A 426 -28.81 20.67 4.90
C GLU A 426 -28.70 21.55 3.64
N HIS A 427 -27.54 21.50 2.98
CA HIS A 427 -27.28 22.26 1.77
C HIS A 427 -27.67 21.53 0.48
N ARG A 428 -28.15 20.28 0.60
CA ARG A 428 -28.55 19.40 -0.50
C ARG A 428 -27.42 19.17 -1.50
N LYS A 429 -26.26 18.78 -0.97
CA LYS A 429 -25.06 18.47 -1.75
C LYS A 429 -24.61 17.03 -1.52
N ALA A 430 -24.02 16.42 -2.55
CA ALA A 430 -23.30 15.16 -2.44
C ALA A 430 -21.96 15.28 -3.15
N TYR A 431 -20.92 14.70 -2.56
CA TYR A 431 -19.55 14.72 -3.05
C TYR A 431 -19.15 13.31 -3.43
N ALA A 432 -18.70 13.12 -4.67
CA ALA A 432 -18.29 11.81 -5.17
C ALA A 432 -16.88 11.86 -5.77
N VAL A 433 -16.12 10.79 -5.56
CA VAL A 433 -14.77 10.65 -6.09
C VAL A 433 -14.83 9.83 -7.37
N ARG A 434 -14.30 10.37 -8.47
CA ARG A 434 -13.99 9.60 -9.66
C ARG A 434 -12.52 9.28 -9.64
N ALA A 435 -12.18 8.01 -9.59
CA ALA A 435 -10.80 7.55 -9.44
C ALA A 435 -10.37 6.66 -10.61
N ALA A 436 -9.34 7.05 -11.35
CA ALA A 436 -8.81 6.28 -12.47
C ALA A 436 -8.25 4.92 -12.02
N TRP A 437 -7.75 4.82 -10.79
CA TRP A 437 -7.25 3.56 -10.22
C TRP A 437 -8.36 2.53 -9.91
N MET A 438 -9.63 2.91 -9.99
CA MET A 438 -10.77 1.99 -9.95
C MET A 438 -11.07 1.36 -11.33
N GLU A 439 -10.37 1.78 -12.39
CA GLU A 439 -10.45 1.14 -13.70
C GLU A 439 -9.71 -0.20 -13.73
N VAL A 440 -10.02 -1.00 -14.76
CA VAL A 440 -9.27 -2.22 -15.06
C VAL A 440 -7.79 -1.86 -15.26
N GLY A 441 -6.90 -2.67 -14.72
CA GLY A 441 -5.47 -2.42 -14.74
C GLY A 441 -4.95 -1.61 -13.54
N GLY A 442 -5.81 -1.18 -12.62
CA GLY A 442 -5.46 -0.37 -11.46
C GLY A 442 -4.84 -1.09 -10.24
N ALA A 443 -4.73 -2.43 -10.22
CA ALA A 443 -3.96 -3.15 -9.21
C ALA A 443 -2.46 -2.74 -9.23
N PRO A 444 -1.93 -2.23 -8.11
CA PRO A 444 -0.57 -1.70 -8.04
C PRO A 444 0.51 -2.72 -8.42
N TYR A 445 1.47 -2.30 -9.26
CA TYR A 445 2.67 -3.05 -9.65
C TYR A 445 2.45 -4.39 -10.37
N LEU A 446 1.22 -4.90 -10.48
CA LEU A 446 0.97 -6.26 -10.98
C LEU A 446 1.28 -6.44 -12.47
N ALA A 447 1.41 -5.33 -13.22
CA ALA A 447 1.92 -5.34 -14.60
C ALA A 447 3.37 -5.86 -14.69
N SER A 448 4.09 -5.95 -13.57
CA SER A 448 5.41 -6.55 -13.51
C SER A 448 5.43 -7.99 -14.00
N LEU A 449 4.34 -8.74 -13.92
CA LEU A 449 4.25 -10.10 -14.49
C LEU A 449 4.59 -10.15 -15.98
N ARG A 450 4.23 -9.10 -16.75
CA ARG A 450 4.65 -8.98 -18.16
C ARG A 450 6.11 -8.55 -18.28
N MET A 451 6.57 -7.66 -17.39
CA MET A 451 7.94 -7.12 -17.42
C MET A 451 8.97 -8.20 -17.10
N ASP A 452 8.67 -9.09 -16.16
CA ASP A 452 9.52 -10.20 -15.71
C ASP A 452 10.01 -11.09 -16.86
N GLN A 453 9.21 -11.22 -17.92
CA GLN A 453 9.49 -12.05 -19.10
C GLN A 453 10.10 -11.28 -20.29
N ALA A 454 10.22 -9.96 -20.20
CA ALA A 454 10.72 -9.14 -21.30
C ALA A 454 12.19 -9.45 -21.62
N LYS A 455 12.50 -9.62 -22.90
CA LYS A 455 13.86 -9.93 -23.39
C LYS A 455 14.53 -8.76 -24.09
N THR A 456 13.75 -7.75 -24.47
CA THR A 456 14.20 -6.57 -25.21
C THR A 456 13.55 -5.33 -24.63
N TRP A 457 14.13 -4.15 -24.91
CA TRP A 457 13.51 -2.88 -24.58
C TRP A 457 12.11 -2.74 -25.17
N GLU A 458 11.88 -3.18 -26.41
CA GLU A 458 10.57 -3.08 -27.06
C GLU A 458 9.52 -3.93 -26.36
N GLU A 459 9.86 -5.15 -25.96
CA GLU A 459 8.98 -6.01 -25.16
C GLU A 459 8.70 -5.40 -23.79
N PHE A 460 9.73 -4.88 -23.11
CA PHE A 460 9.59 -4.22 -21.81
C PHE A 460 8.69 -2.98 -21.91
N ARG A 461 8.87 -2.15 -22.94
CA ARG A 461 8.06 -0.95 -23.20
C ARG A 461 6.59 -1.28 -23.38
N VAL A 462 6.28 -2.34 -24.13
CA VAL A 462 4.91 -2.83 -24.30
C VAL A 462 4.37 -3.39 -22.99
N ALA A 463 5.15 -4.21 -22.26
CA ALA A 463 4.78 -4.74 -20.95
C ALA A 463 4.45 -3.61 -19.95
N ALA A 464 5.28 -2.58 -19.91
CA ALA A 464 5.14 -1.45 -19.01
C ALA A 464 3.89 -0.61 -19.27
N SER A 465 3.39 -0.56 -20.52
CA SER A 465 2.13 0.15 -20.84
C SER A 465 0.88 -0.47 -20.20
N TYR A 466 0.97 -1.65 -19.59
CA TYR A 466 -0.09 -2.24 -18.78
C TYR A 466 -0.05 -1.78 -17.30
N SER A 467 0.97 -1.03 -16.88
CA SER A 467 1.02 -0.42 -15.54
C SER A 467 0.19 0.86 -15.54
N ASN A 468 -1.03 0.79 -15.03
CA ASN A 468 -1.87 1.98 -14.86
C ASN A 468 -1.55 2.69 -13.54
N ILE A 469 -1.24 1.93 -12.48
CA ILE A 469 -1.06 2.46 -11.12
C ILE A 469 0.08 1.71 -10.42
N PRO A 470 0.94 2.41 -9.65
CA PRO A 470 1.04 3.87 -9.62
C PRO A 470 1.55 4.42 -10.96
N GLY A 471 1.48 5.74 -11.14
CA GLY A 471 2.24 6.39 -12.19
C GLY A 471 3.73 6.22 -11.92
N GLU A 472 4.49 5.78 -12.92
CA GLU A 472 5.89 5.37 -12.74
C GLU A 472 6.79 5.82 -13.89
N ASN A 473 7.99 6.27 -13.55
CA ASN A 473 9.12 6.37 -14.47
C ASN A 473 9.79 5.00 -14.53
N MET A 474 9.58 4.27 -15.63
CA MET A 474 10.18 2.97 -15.88
C MET A 474 11.51 3.14 -16.61
N VAL A 475 12.57 2.51 -16.10
CA VAL A 475 13.89 2.48 -16.75
C VAL A 475 14.31 1.07 -17.12
N TRP A 476 15.12 0.95 -18.17
CA TRP A 476 15.65 -0.32 -18.68
C TRP A 476 17.14 -0.22 -19.01
N ALA A 477 17.87 -1.30 -18.77
CA ALA A 477 19.24 -1.49 -19.23
C ALA A 477 19.47 -2.98 -19.54
N ASP A 478 19.91 -3.31 -20.75
CA ASP A 478 20.15 -4.70 -21.15
C ASP A 478 21.60 -5.03 -21.51
N ARG A 479 21.86 -6.34 -21.62
CA ARG A 479 23.16 -6.91 -21.96
C ARG A 479 23.64 -6.56 -23.38
N ASP A 480 22.72 -6.16 -24.27
CA ASP A 480 23.00 -5.82 -25.66
C ASP A 480 23.37 -4.34 -25.82
N GLY A 481 23.28 -3.55 -24.74
CA GLY A 481 23.71 -2.16 -24.70
C GLY A 481 22.57 -1.15 -24.74
N THR A 482 21.31 -1.59 -24.86
CA THR A 482 20.15 -0.70 -24.92
C THR A 482 19.86 -0.13 -23.54
N ILE A 483 19.53 1.15 -23.51
CA ILE A 483 19.03 1.84 -22.33
C ILE A 483 17.73 2.55 -22.69
N GLY A 484 16.77 2.57 -21.78
CA GLY A 484 15.43 3.11 -22.05
C GLY A 484 14.81 3.78 -20.84
N TRP A 485 13.90 4.72 -21.11
CA TRP A 485 13.03 5.36 -20.13
C TRP A 485 11.63 5.56 -20.73
N GLN A 486 10.60 5.30 -19.93
CA GLN A 486 9.19 5.56 -20.27
C GLN A 486 8.42 5.93 -19.00
N ALA A 487 7.61 6.98 -19.07
CA ALA A 487 6.58 7.22 -18.08
C ALA A 487 5.33 6.36 -18.39
N VAL A 488 4.77 5.72 -17.36
CA VAL A 488 3.55 4.91 -17.43
C VAL A 488 2.58 5.36 -16.35
N GLY A 489 1.29 5.12 -16.57
CA GLY A 489 0.23 5.51 -15.66
C GLY A 489 -1.09 5.77 -16.39
N ILE A 490 -2.21 5.69 -15.67
CA ILE A 490 -3.52 6.09 -16.17
C ILE A 490 -3.79 7.57 -15.82
N ALA A 491 -4.11 8.36 -16.85
CA ALA A 491 -4.48 9.76 -16.70
C ALA A 491 -5.87 9.99 -17.34
N PRO A 492 -6.84 10.57 -16.60
CA PRO A 492 -8.11 11.01 -17.16
C PRO A 492 -7.90 12.02 -18.28
N ILE A 493 -8.64 11.85 -19.38
CA ILE A 493 -8.67 12.84 -20.47
C ILE A 493 -9.76 13.87 -20.14
N ARG A 494 -9.35 15.04 -19.66
CA ARG A 494 -10.21 16.20 -19.41
C ARG A 494 -10.25 17.06 -20.69
N ARG A 495 -11.44 17.36 -21.23
CA ARG A 495 -11.64 18.08 -22.50
C ARG A 495 -12.55 19.26 -22.35
#